data_AF-A0A7K3WL24-F1
#
_entry.id   AF-A0A7K3WL24-F1
#
_cell.length_a   1.000
_cell.length_b   1.000
_cell.length_c   1.000
_cell.angle_alpha   90.00
_cell.angle_beta   90.00
_cell.angle_gamma   90.00
#
_symmetry.space_group_name_H-M   'P 1'
#
loop_
_entity.id
_entity.type
_entity.pdbx_description
1 polymer ?
#
loop_
_entity_poly.entity_id
_entity_poly.type
_entity_poly.pdbx_seq_one_letter_code
_entity_poly.pdbx_strand_id
1 'polypeptide(L)'
;MGYYKTIEGKKYDGELLDHAEKMTSGSGDGRISMADAEKLIKAVKDGDSYTDIEKDSVSYIRKNYKWTDAADEWFRAEVKKWAATK
;
A
#
# COMPACT_ATOMS: atom_id res chain seq x y z
N MET A 1 -10.31 -5.51 13.43
CA MET A 1 -10.21 -6.72 12.59
C MET A 1 -10.07 -6.22 11.16
N GLY A 2 -8.89 -6.33 10.56
CA GLY A 2 -8.75 -6.06 9.12
C GLY A 2 -9.66 -7.00 8.32
N TYR A 3 -10.06 -6.60 7.12
CA TYR A 3 -10.89 -7.41 6.23
C TYR A 3 -10.16 -7.62 4.89
N TYR A 4 -10.57 -8.64 4.14
CA TYR A 4 -9.94 -8.96 2.86
C TYR A 4 -10.81 -8.55 1.68
N LYS A 5 -10.17 -8.08 0.61
CA LYS A 5 -10.77 -7.94 -0.72
C LYS A 5 -10.26 -9.04 -1.63
N THR A 6 -11.15 -9.59 -2.45
CA THR A 6 -10.77 -10.58 -3.47
C THR A 6 -10.82 -9.93 -4.84
N ILE A 7 -9.69 -9.93 -5.54
CA ILE A 7 -9.57 -9.42 -6.91
C ILE A 7 -9.00 -10.56 -7.74
N GLU A 8 -9.73 -10.96 -8.79
CA GLU A 8 -9.35 -12.08 -9.67
C GLU A 8 -9.05 -13.39 -8.92
N GLY A 9 -9.83 -13.68 -7.87
CA GLY A 9 -9.66 -14.89 -7.06
C GLY A 9 -8.51 -14.84 -6.04
N LYS A 10 -7.73 -13.75 -6.01
CA LYS A 10 -6.65 -13.54 -5.05
C LYS A 10 -7.09 -12.62 -3.92
N LYS A 11 -6.73 -12.97 -2.68
CA LYS A 11 -7.04 -12.17 -1.48
C LYS A 11 -5.96 -11.14 -1.23
N TYR A 12 -6.41 -9.97 -0.79
CA TYR A 12 -5.61 -8.82 -0.45
C TYR A 12 -6.15 -8.20 0.83
N ASP A 13 -5.27 -7.60 1.61
CA ASP A 13 -5.63 -6.65 2.66
C ASP A 13 -6.53 -5.54 2.09
N GLY A 14 -7.78 -5.51 2.56
CA GLY A 14 -8.80 -4.57 2.11
C GLY A 14 -8.59 -3.15 2.62
N GLU A 15 -7.94 -2.99 3.77
CA GLU A 15 -7.65 -1.69 4.37
C GLU A 15 -6.55 -0.97 3.58
N LEU A 16 -5.47 -1.68 3.21
CA LEU A 16 -4.42 -1.13 2.35
C LEU A 16 -4.96 -0.69 0.98
N LEU A 17 -5.84 -1.52 0.39
CA LEU A 17 -6.50 -1.19 -0.88
C LEU A 17 -7.42 0.04 -0.75
N ASP A 18 -8.22 0.12 0.32
CA ASP A 18 -9.06 1.30 0.58
C ASP A 18 -8.25 2.59 0.73
N HIS A 19 -7.09 2.51 1.40
CA HIS A 19 -6.21 3.65 1.54
C HIS A 19 -5.70 4.13 0.17
N ALA A 20 -5.17 3.23 -0.64
CA ALA A 20 -4.68 3.55 -1.98
C ALA A 20 -5.79 4.14 -2.88
N GLU A 21 -6.98 3.56 -2.82
CA GLU A 21 -8.15 4.05 -3.55
C GLU A 21 -8.53 5.47 -3.13
N LYS A 22 -8.66 5.72 -1.82
CA LYS A 22 -9.01 7.06 -1.30
C LYS A 22 -7.96 8.11 -1.65
N MET A 23 -6.68 7.74 -1.63
CA MET A 23 -5.56 8.63 -1.97
C MET A 23 -5.58 9.05 -3.44
N THR A 24 -6.08 8.20 -4.33
CA THR A 24 -6.10 8.46 -5.78
C THR A 24 -7.45 8.97 -6.31
N SER A 25 -8.54 8.71 -5.60
CA SER A 25 -9.91 9.12 -5.98
C SER A 25 -10.36 10.47 -5.40
N GLY A 26 -9.50 11.15 -4.63
CA GLY A 26 -9.77 12.47 -4.05
C GLY A 26 -9.49 13.66 -4.99
N SER A 27 -9.64 14.88 -4.47
CA SER A 27 -9.29 16.11 -5.18
C SER A 27 -7.77 16.26 -5.28
N GLY A 28 -7.19 15.73 -6.35
CA GLY A 28 -5.75 15.76 -6.63
C GLY A 28 -5.45 15.39 -8.09
N ASP A 29 -4.19 15.12 -8.40
CA ASP A 29 -3.76 14.70 -9.75
C ASP A 29 -3.90 13.17 -9.98
N GLY A 30 -4.57 12.48 -9.06
CA GLY A 30 -4.83 11.05 -9.11
C GLY A 30 -3.60 10.18 -8.84
N ARG A 31 -2.54 10.74 -8.23
CA ARG A 31 -1.32 10.03 -7.87
C ARG A 31 -1.16 9.96 -6.35
N ILE A 32 -0.61 8.84 -5.87
CA ILE A 32 -0.14 8.71 -4.50
C ILE A 32 1.07 9.64 -4.34
N SER A 33 0.86 10.69 -3.55
CA SER A 33 1.89 11.66 -3.20
C SER A 33 2.82 11.12 -2.11
N MET A 34 3.89 11.87 -1.79
CA MET A 34 4.77 11.51 -0.67
C MET A 34 4.01 11.43 0.66
N ALA A 35 3.11 12.39 0.91
CA ALA A 35 2.31 12.40 2.14
C ALA A 35 1.34 11.21 2.22
N ASP A 36 0.88 10.73 1.07
CA ASP A 36 0.01 9.54 1.00
C ASP A 36 0.82 8.27 1.18
N ALA A 37 2.01 8.17 0.59
CA ALA A 37 2.95 7.08 0.82
C ALA A 37 3.33 6.95 2.29
N GLU A 38 3.57 8.06 2.99
CA GLU A 38 3.85 8.09 4.43
C GLU A 38 2.70 7.58 5.29
N LYS A 39 1.44 7.84 4.88
CA LYS A 39 0.26 7.27 5.56
C LYS A 39 0.13 5.79 5.25
N LEU A 40 0.31 5.40 3.99
CA LEU A 40 0.18 4.01 3.56
C LEU A 40 1.21 3.10 4.24
N ILE A 41 2.46 3.56 4.39
CA ILE A 41 3.49 2.75 5.07
C ILE A 41 3.18 2.56 6.57
N LYS A 42 2.52 3.52 7.22
CA LYS A 42 2.06 3.36 8.60
C LYS A 42 1.01 2.26 8.69
N ALA A 43 0.04 2.26 7.77
CA ALA A 43 -0.95 1.18 7.69
C ALA A 43 -0.31 -0.19 7.45
N VAL A 44 0.71 -0.28 6.58
CA VAL A 44 1.48 -1.53 6.37
C VAL A 44 2.16 -1.99 7.67
N LYS A 45 2.73 -1.05 8.44
CA LYS A 45 3.47 -1.35 9.68
C LYS A 45 2.55 -1.73 10.84
N ASP A 46 1.35 -1.15 10.90
CA ASP A 46 0.37 -1.36 11.97
C ASP A 46 -0.25 -2.77 11.95
N GLY A 47 -0.25 -3.46 10.80
CA GLY A 47 -0.70 -4.86 10.69
C GLY A 47 0.15 -5.88 11.46
N ASP A 48 1.27 -5.44 12.04
CA ASP A 48 2.29 -6.14 12.85
C ASP A 48 2.93 -7.42 12.24
N SER A 49 2.37 -7.90 11.14
CA SER A 49 2.81 -9.04 10.37
C SER A 49 2.90 -8.68 8.89
N TYR A 50 3.88 -9.25 8.19
CA TYR A 50 4.04 -9.09 6.75
C TYR A 50 3.89 -10.45 6.08
N THR A 51 2.67 -10.96 6.12
CA THR A 51 2.32 -12.24 5.51
C THR A 51 2.31 -12.10 3.98
N ASP A 52 2.05 -13.20 3.29
CA ASP A 52 1.97 -13.17 1.83
C ASP A 52 0.80 -12.30 1.35
N ILE A 53 -0.25 -12.13 2.14
CA ILE A 53 -1.36 -11.23 1.82
C ILE A 53 -0.91 -9.76 1.82
N GLU A 54 -0.19 -9.29 2.85
CA GLU A 54 0.29 -7.90 2.89
C GLU A 54 1.34 -7.63 1.79
N LYS A 55 2.22 -8.59 1.51
CA LYS A 55 3.16 -8.50 0.38
C LYS A 55 2.43 -8.37 -0.95
N ASP A 56 1.42 -9.20 -1.16
CA ASP A 56 0.61 -9.18 -2.37
C ASP A 56 -0.20 -7.90 -2.50
N SER A 57 -0.77 -7.38 -1.41
CA SER A 57 -1.44 -6.08 -1.37
C SER A 57 -0.50 -4.94 -1.73
N VAL A 58 0.68 -4.87 -1.12
CA VAL A 58 1.68 -3.84 -1.43
C VAL A 58 2.11 -3.93 -2.90
N SER A 59 2.34 -5.13 -3.42
CA SER A 59 2.67 -5.36 -4.84
C SER A 59 1.55 -4.90 -5.76
N TYR A 60 0.30 -5.24 -5.43
CA TYR A 60 -0.88 -4.85 -6.19
C TYR A 60 -1.03 -3.32 -6.22
N ILE A 61 -0.91 -2.66 -5.07
CA ILE A 61 -1.07 -1.20 -4.98
C ILE A 61 -0.02 -0.49 -5.85
N ARG A 62 1.23 -0.92 -5.76
CA ARG A 62 2.32 -0.34 -6.55
C ARG A 62 2.17 -0.54 -8.06
N LYS A 63 1.50 -1.61 -8.49
CA LYS A 63 1.30 -1.91 -9.92
C LYS A 63 0.08 -1.22 -10.51
N ASN A 64 -0.98 -1.05 -9.72
CA ASN A 64 -2.29 -0.63 -10.23
C ASN A 64 -2.63 0.83 -9.94
N TYR A 65 -1.97 1.46 -8.96
CA TYR A 65 -2.17 2.88 -8.66
C TYR A 65 -1.04 3.71 -9.25
N LYS A 66 -1.34 4.98 -9.54
CA LYS A 66 -0.33 5.93 -9.99
C LYS A 66 0.38 6.54 -8.78
N TRP A 67 1.67 6.80 -8.93
CA TRP A 67 2.51 7.39 -7.89
C TRP A 67 3.25 8.58 -8.47
N THR A 68 3.70 9.50 -7.61
CA THR A 68 4.85 10.33 -7.97
C THR A 68 6.13 9.48 -7.84
N ASP A 69 7.13 9.76 -8.68
CA ASP A 69 8.36 8.97 -8.69
C ASP A 69 9.05 8.96 -7.32
N ALA A 70 9.09 10.11 -6.66
CA ALA A 70 9.64 10.25 -5.31
C ALA A 70 8.89 9.41 -4.26
N ALA A 71 7.56 9.38 -4.33
CA ALA A 71 6.74 8.61 -3.41
C ALA A 71 6.92 7.10 -3.63
N ASP A 72 6.97 6.67 -4.89
CA ASP A 72 7.14 5.26 -5.23
C ASP A 72 8.51 4.73 -4.76
N GLU A 73 9.58 5.47 -5.04
CA GLU A 73 10.96 5.13 -4.65
C GLU A 73 11.09 5.04 -3.13
N TRP A 74 10.66 6.09 -2.42
CA TRP A 74 10.70 6.13 -0.97
C TRP A 74 9.89 5.00 -0.35
N PHE A 75 8.69 4.74 -0.85
CA PHE A 75 7.83 3.68 -0.32
C PHE A 75 8.45 2.28 -0.47
N ARG A 76 9.07 1.93 -1.63
CA ARG A 76 9.77 0.62 -1.72
C ARG A 76 10.99 0.55 -0.81
N ALA A 77 11.71 1.65 -0.61
CA ALA A 77 12.82 1.65 0.35
C ALA A 77 12.32 1.37 1.77
N GLU A 78 11.24 2.01 2.20
CA GLU A 78 10.68 1.83 3.54
C GLU A 78 10.05 0.44 3.76
N VAL A 79 9.30 -0.08 2.78
CA VAL A 79 8.78 -1.46 2.82
C VAL A 79 9.94 -2.44 2.94
N LYS A 80 11.00 -2.27 2.14
CA LYS A 80 12.18 -3.16 2.18
C LYS A 80 12.87 -3.13 3.55
N LYS A 81 13.09 -1.95 4.12
CA LYS A 81 13.70 -1.80 5.45
C LYS A 81 12.85 -2.48 6.52
N TRP A 82 11.55 -2.25 6.51
CA TRP A 82 10.67 -2.82 7.52
C TRP A 82 10.50 -4.33 7.39
N ALA A 83 10.32 -4.84 6.16
CA ALA A 83 10.22 -6.27 5.90
C ALA A 83 11.48 -7.05 6.31
N ALA A 84 12.66 -6.41 6.33
CA ALA A 84 13.89 -7.03 6.82
C ALA A 84 13.94 -7.19 8.36
N THR A 85 12.98 -6.62 9.09
CA THR A 85 12.90 -6.70 10.56
C THR A 85 11.82 -7.67 11.06
N LYS A 86 11.15 -8.36 10.14
CA LYS A 86 10.04 -9.28 10.41
C LYS A 86 10.43 -10.72 10.11
#